data_AF-A0A950IGP6-F1
#
_entry.id   AF-A0A950IGP6-F1
#
_cell.length_a   1.000
_cell.length_b   1.000
_cell.length_c   1.000
_cell.angle_alpha   90.00
_cell.angle_beta   90.00
_cell.angle_gamma   90.00
#
_symmetry.space_group_name_H-M   'P 1'
#
loop_
_entity.id
_entity.type
_entity.pdbx_description
1 polymer ?
#
loop_
_entity_poly.entity_id
_entity_poly.type
_entity_poly.pdbx_seq_one_letter_code
_entity_poly.pdbx_strand_id
1 'polypeptide(L)'
;KVRIGAAFATAEVTMTVIGVLLGQAAGRLLGDAAGYLGFAALVGVGGYMVYEARHGTEEGGGFDLSRGFGLFLGALSISLDSLGIGFSILYIGVPLGVSLVFIGVASVVSTTLGLALGRRLGIVAEEAAALWAGIVLILTGLAFAGLKVFHVGA
;
A
#
# COMPACT_ATOMS: atom_id res chain seq x y z
N LYS A 1 2.91 15.65 15.42
CA LYS A 1 3.75 15.01 14.39
C LYS A 1 4.33 13.68 14.89
N VAL A 2 5.20 13.67 15.91
CA VAL A 2 5.79 12.42 16.46
C VAL A 2 4.74 11.40 16.94
N ARG A 3 3.70 11.85 17.65
CA ARG A 3 2.62 10.96 18.14
C ARG A 3 1.82 10.28 17.02
N ILE A 4 1.72 10.94 15.85
CA ILE A 4 1.03 10.40 14.67
C ILE A 4 1.96 9.41 13.97
N GLY A 5 3.21 9.79 13.72
CA GLY A 5 4.21 8.88 13.14
C GLY A 5 4.42 7.61 13.96
N ALA A 6 4.43 7.70 15.29
CA ALA A 6 4.51 6.52 16.16
C ALA A 6 3.27 5.62 16.01
N ALA A 7 2.07 6.19 15.93
CA ALA A 7 0.83 5.42 15.75
C ALA A 7 0.82 4.68 14.40
N PHE A 8 1.19 5.37 13.31
CA PHE A 8 1.33 4.76 11.99
C PHE A 8 2.39 3.67 11.97
N ALA A 9 3.57 3.90 12.56
CA ALA A 9 4.62 2.89 12.63
C ALA A 9 4.19 1.65 13.41
N THR A 10 3.48 1.82 14.54
CA THR A 10 2.94 0.66 15.29
C THR A 10 1.88 -0.08 14.49
N ALA A 11 1.02 0.64 13.75
CA ALA A 11 0.00 0.04 12.91
C ALA A 11 0.63 -0.73 11.75
N GLU A 12 1.60 -0.15 11.03
CA GLU A 12 2.32 -0.79 9.94
C GLU A 12 3.08 -2.03 10.40
N VAL A 13 3.85 -1.96 11.49
CA VAL A 13 4.57 -3.13 12.02
C VAL A 13 3.59 -4.24 12.41
N THR A 14 2.48 -3.89 13.08
CA THR A 14 1.45 -4.87 13.44
C THR A 14 0.84 -5.51 12.19
N MET A 15 0.55 -4.72 11.18
CA MET A 15 -0.08 -5.22 9.96
C MET A 15 0.88 -6.03 9.08
N THR A 16 2.15 -5.67 9.03
CA THR A 16 3.19 -6.48 8.38
C THR A 16 3.29 -7.84 9.05
N VAL A 17 3.25 -7.92 10.39
CA VAL A 17 3.23 -9.21 11.11
C VAL A 17 1.96 -10.00 10.75
N ILE A 18 0.80 -9.36 10.70
CA ILE A 18 -0.45 -10.00 10.26
C ILE A 18 -0.32 -10.50 8.81
N GLY A 19 0.25 -9.70 7.91
CA GLY A 19 0.50 -10.07 6.52
C GLY A 19 1.43 -11.27 6.37
N VAL A 20 2.46 -11.37 7.21
CA VAL A 20 3.35 -12.55 7.27
C VAL A 20 2.56 -13.80 7.67
N LEU A 21 1.71 -13.71 8.70
CA LEU A 21 0.89 -14.83 9.17
C LEU A 21 -0.17 -15.25 8.12
N LEU A 22 -0.87 -14.27 7.55
CA LEU A 22 -1.83 -14.50 6.48
C LEU A 22 -1.16 -15.01 5.21
N GLY A 23 0.07 -14.60 4.92
CA GLY A 23 0.86 -15.10 3.80
C GLY A 23 1.26 -16.55 3.92
N GLN A 24 1.62 -16.97 5.12
CA GLN A 24 1.83 -18.39 5.39
C GLN A 24 0.55 -19.20 5.19
N ALA A 25 -0.59 -18.69 5.65
CA ALA A 25 -1.88 -19.36 5.50
C ALA A 25 -2.35 -19.39 4.03
N ALA A 26 -2.29 -18.25 3.34
CA ALA A 26 -2.69 -18.12 1.94
C ALA A 26 -1.78 -18.94 1.01
N GLY A 27 -0.46 -18.94 1.24
CA GLY A 27 0.47 -19.79 0.49
C GLY A 27 0.15 -21.28 0.63
N ARG A 28 -0.30 -21.72 1.82
CA ARG A 28 -0.72 -23.11 2.08
C ARG A 28 -2.09 -23.46 1.51
N LEU A 29 -3.05 -22.53 1.55
CA LEU A 29 -4.45 -22.77 1.18
C LEU A 29 -4.77 -22.50 -0.28
N LEU A 30 -4.14 -21.48 -0.86
CA LEU A 30 -4.46 -20.95 -2.19
C LEU A 30 -3.35 -21.20 -3.21
N GLY A 31 -2.11 -21.44 -2.78
CA GLY A 31 -0.97 -21.72 -3.66
C GLY A 31 -0.85 -20.70 -4.81
N ASP A 32 -0.78 -21.18 -6.04
CA ASP A 32 -0.67 -20.33 -7.23
C ASP A 32 -1.88 -19.41 -7.47
N ALA A 33 -3.07 -19.74 -6.94
CA ALA A 33 -4.25 -18.91 -7.09
C ALA A 33 -4.11 -17.56 -6.38
N ALA A 34 -3.34 -17.50 -5.28
CA ALA A 34 -3.09 -16.26 -4.55
C ALA A 34 -2.44 -15.18 -5.42
N GLY A 35 -1.52 -15.58 -6.30
CA GLY A 35 -0.85 -14.63 -7.21
C GLY A 35 -1.80 -14.04 -8.26
N TYR A 36 -2.74 -14.82 -8.79
CA TYR A 36 -3.73 -14.32 -9.74
C TYR A 36 -4.74 -13.39 -9.07
N LEU A 37 -5.13 -13.68 -7.83
CA LEU A 37 -5.99 -12.81 -7.03
C LEU A 37 -5.30 -11.47 -6.73
N GLY A 38 -4.01 -11.49 -6.39
CA GLY A 38 -3.21 -10.28 -6.19
C GLY A 38 -3.12 -9.41 -7.45
N PHE A 39 -2.91 -10.03 -8.62
CA PHE A 39 -2.92 -9.33 -9.90
C PHE A 39 -4.28 -8.66 -10.19
N ALA A 40 -5.37 -9.41 -10.03
CA ALA A 40 -6.72 -8.89 -10.26
C ALA A 40 -7.03 -7.71 -9.33
N ALA A 41 -6.60 -7.79 -8.07
CA ALA A 41 -6.73 -6.70 -7.10
C ALA A 41 -5.92 -5.46 -7.52
N LEU A 42 -4.65 -5.61 -7.93
CA LEU A 42 -3.80 -4.49 -8.36
C LEU A 42 -4.38 -3.75 -9.58
N VAL A 43 -4.80 -4.50 -10.61
CA VAL A 43 -5.40 -3.89 -11.81
C VAL A 43 -6.75 -3.27 -11.49
N GLY A 44 -7.59 -3.94 -10.68
CA GLY A 44 -8.90 -3.43 -10.29
C GLY A 44 -8.82 -2.13 -9.48
N VAL A 45 -7.99 -2.11 -8.43
CA VAL A 45 -7.81 -0.92 -7.58
C VAL A 45 -7.12 0.20 -8.36
N GLY A 46 -6.06 -0.10 -9.12
CA GLY A 46 -5.35 0.89 -9.93
C GLY A 46 -6.24 1.50 -11.01
N GLY A 47 -7.07 0.67 -11.67
CA GLY A 47 -8.07 1.12 -12.62
C GLY A 47 -9.14 2.01 -11.99
N TYR A 48 -9.63 1.64 -10.81
CA TYR A 48 -10.57 2.47 -10.04
C TYR A 48 -9.96 3.84 -9.68
N MET A 49 -8.71 3.86 -9.21
CA MET A 49 -8.01 5.13 -8.90
C MET A 49 -7.86 6.03 -10.14
N VAL A 50 -7.53 5.46 -11.30
CA VAL A 50 -7.42 6.23 -12.56
C VAL A 50 -8.79 6.71 -13.04
N TYR A 51 -9.83 5.90 -12.86
CA TYR A 51 -11.20 6.27 -13.21
C TYR A 51 -11.68 7.45 -12.35
N GLU A 52 -11.52 7.35 -11.03
CA GLU A 52 -11.90 8.38 -10.07
C GLU A 52 -11.12 9.68 -10.30
N ALA A 53 -9.81 9.60 -10.55
CA ALA A 53 -8.98 10.76 -10.87
C ALA A 53 -9.34 11.47 -12.19
N ARG A 54 -10.12 10.82 -13.09
CA ARG A 54 -10.53 11.40 -14.38
C ARG A 54 -12.01 11.79 -14.45
N HIS A 55 -12.86 11.15 -13.65
CA HIS A 55 -14.32 11.32 -13.70
C HIS A 55 -14.93 11.77 -12.37
N GLY A 56 -14.16 11.81 -11.28
CA GLY A 56 -14.60 12.35 -10.01
C GLY A 56 -14.88 13.84 -10.16
N THR A 57 -16.16 14.21 -10.15
CA THR A 57 -16.61 15.58 -9.92
C THR A 57 -16.00 16.11 -8.62
N GLU A 58 -15.63 17.39 -8.59
CA GLU A 58 -14.92 18.15 -7.54
C GLU A 58 -15.57 18.15 -6.13
N GLU A 59 -16.30 17.12 -5.71
CA GLU A 59 -16.92 16.98 -4.39
C GLU A 59 -16.09 16.12 -3.42
N GLY A 60 -14.84 15.82 -3.76
CA GLY A 60 -13.88 15.18 -2.86
C GLY A 60 -13.46 16.14 -1.75
N GLY A 61 -14.36 16.42 -0.79
CA GLY A 61 -14.03 17.14 0.43
C GLY A 61 -12.83 16.47 1.08
N GLY A 62 -11.68 17.16 1.03
CA GLY A 62 -10.41 16.63 1.52
C GLY A 62 -10.61 15.98 2.89
N PHE A 63 -10.41 14.66 2.94
CA PHE A 63 -10.51 13.94 4.20
C PHE A 63 -9.42 14.50 5.10
N ASP A 64 -9.83 15.29 6.08
CA ASP A 64 -8.90 15.87 7.04
C ASP A 64 -8.25 14.73 7.83
N LEU A 65 -7.05 14.32 7.39
CA LEU A 65 -6.24 13.29 8.03
C LEU A 65 -5.87 13.65 9.48
N SER A 66 -6.18 14.87 9.95
CA SER A 66 -6.08 15.25 11.37
C SER A 66 -7.30 14.89 12.22
N ARG A 67 -8.43 14.45 11.63
CA ARG A 67 -9.65 14.05 12.37
C ARG A 67 -9.95 12.56 12.20
N GLY A 68 -10.47 11.96 13.27
CA GLY A 68 -10.45 10.51 13.52
C GLY A 68 -10.90 9.61 12.38
N PHE A 69 -11.90 9.99 11.58
CA PHE A 69 -12.39 9.18 10.47
C PHE A 69 -11.45 9.21 9.24
N GLY A 70 -10.89 10.38 8.90
CA GLY A 70 -9.87 10.51 7.86
C GLY A 70 -8.54 9.86 8.25
N LEU A 71 -8.16 9.97 9.53
CA LEU A 71 -7.01 9.25 10.09
C LEU A 71 -7.21 7.73 10.02
N PHE A 72 -8.42 7.25 10.32
CA PHE A 72 -8.76 5.83 10.23
C PHE A 72 -8.73 5.30 8.79
N LEU A 73 -9.32 6.02 7.84
CA LEU A 73 -9.31 5.67 6.42
C LEU A 73 -7.89 5.70 5.83
N GLY A 74 -7.11 6.74 6.14
CA GLY A 74 -5.70 6.82 5.74
C GLY A 74 -4.87 5.69 6.33
N ALA A 75 -5.06 5.41 7.63
CA ALA A 75 -4.42 4.27 8.29
C ALA A 75 -4.84 2.94 7.67
N LEU A 76 -6.11 2.76 7.29
CA LEU A 76 -6.60 1.54 6.64
C LEU A 76 -5.98 1.35 5.25
N SER A 77 -5.92 2.42 4.45
CA SER A 77 -5.33 2.41 3.12
C SER A 77 -3.84 2.07 3.14
N ILE A 78 -3.07 2.71 4.03
CA ILE A 78 -1.64 2.43 4.23
C ILE A 78 -1.41 1.04 4.85
N SER A 79 -2.31 0.61 5.74
CA SER A 79 -2.24 -0.70 6.39
C SER A 79 -2.40 -1.85 5.39
N LEU A 80 -3.30 -1.71 4.39
CA LEU A 80 -3.45 -2.68 3.31
C LEU A 80 -2.17 -2.81 2.45
N ASP A 81 -1.44 -1.71 2.25
CA ASP A 81 -0.16 -1.72 1.53
C ASP A 81 0.93 -2.48 2.32
N SER A 82 1.07 -2.16 3.61
CA SER A 82 2.04 -2.83 4.50
C SER A 82 1.76 -4.33 4.73
N LEU A 83 0.50 -4.74 4.59
CA LEU A 83 0.06 -6.14 4.62
C LEU A 83 0.56 -6.90 3.38
N GLY A 84 0.56 -6.26 2.21
CA GLY A 84 1.17 -6.77 0.97
C GLY A 84 2.68 -7.03 1.12
N ILE A 85 3.41 -6.09 1.71
CA ILE A 85 4.83 -6.27 2.02
C ILE A 85 5.05 -7.44 3.00
N GLY A 86 4.16 -7.60 3.98
CA GLY A 86 4.15 -8.75 4.90
C GLY A 86 4.04 -10.10 4.19
N PHE A 87 3.18 -10.21 3.17
CA PHE A 87 3.12 -11.40 2.30
C PHE A 87 4.46 -11.64 1.58
N SER A 88 5.06 -10.59 1.03
CA SER A 88 6.28 -10.69 0.22
C SER A 88 7.55 -11.02 1.01
N ILE A 89 7.66 -10.62 2.28
CA ILE A 89 8.85 -10.85 3.12
C ILE A 89 9.21 -12.34 3.22
N LEU A 90 8.21 -13.22 3.20
CA LEU A 90 8.44 -14.68 3.21
C LEU A 90 9.28 -15.17 2.03
N TYR A 91 9.20 -14.48 0.89
CA TYR A 91 9.84 -14.88 -0.35
C TYR A 91 11.19 -14.17 -0.59
N ILE A 92 11.43 -13.03 0.08
CA ILE A 92 12.62 -12.19 -0.08
C ILE A 92 13.83 -12.72 0.72
N GLY A 93 13.62 -13.65 1.68
CA GLY A 93 14.72 -14.30 2.42
C GLY A 93 15.47 -13.38 3.39
N VAL A 94 14.96 -12.18 3.65
CA VAL A 94 15.53 -11.21 4.59
C VAL A 94 15.01 -11.50 6.01
N PRO A 95 15.85 -11.36 7.07
CA PRO A 95 15.40 -11.57 8.43
C PRO A 95 14.22 -10.66 8.82
N LEU A 96 13.12 -11.28 9.25
CA LEU A 96 11.88 -10.60 9.65
C LEU A 96 12.13 -9.42 10.61
N GLY A 97 12.98 -9.61 11.62
CA GLY A 97 13.29 -8.56 12.59
C GLY A 97 13.91 -7.31 11.96
N VAL A 98 14.77 -7.48 10.95
CA VAL A 98 15.39 -6.36 10.22
C VAL A 98 14.36 -5.64 9.36
N SER A 99 13.50 -6.39 8.66
CA SER A 99 12.41 -5.83 7.85
C SER A 99 11.43 -5.01 8.70
N LEU A 100 11.01 -5.53 9.86
CA LEU A 100 10.07 -4.83 10.75
C LEU A 100 10.65 -3.52 11.29
N VAL A 101 11.93 -3.52 11.69
CA VAL A 101 12.62 -2.31 12.16
C VAL A 101 12.71 -1.28 11.02
N PHE A 102 13.09 -1.73 9.82
CA PHE A 102 13.20 -0.84 8.66
C PHE A 102 11.86 -0.23 8.28
N ILE A 103 10.78 -1.02 8.21
CA ILE A 103 9.42 -0.54 7.93
C ILE A 103 8.97 0.45 9.01
N GLY A 104 9.17 0.13 10.29
CA GLY A 104 8.83 1.05 11.38
C GLY A 104 9.55 2.40 11.28
N VAL A 105 10.84 2.41 10.96
CA VAL A 105 11.61 3.65 10.76
C VAL A 105 11.14 4.39 9.50
N ALA A 106 10.96 3.68 8.38
CA ALA A 106 10.49 4.26 7.12
C ALA A 106 9.11 4.90 7.28
N SER A 107 8.20 4.28 8.03
CA SER A 107 6.86 4.81 8.35
C SER A 107 6.94 6.14 9.09
N VAL A 108 7.76 6.22 10.15
CA VAL A 108 7.92 7.46 10.92
C VAL A 108 8.47 8.57 10.05
N VAL A 109 9.48 8.28 9.23
CA VAL A 109 10.12 9.25 8.32
C VAL A 109 9.12 9.71 7.26
N SER A 110 8.48 8.77 6.56
CA SER A 110 7.49 9.04 5.51
C SER A 110 6.31 9.84 6.03
N THR A 111 5.71 9.45 7.16
CA THR A 111 4.59 10.18 7.79
C THR A 111 5.00 11.60 8.17
N THR A 112 6.22 11.78 8.68
CA THR A 112 6.72 13.11 9.08
C THR A 112 6.95 14.01 7.86
N LEU A 113 7.53 13.46 6.79
CA LEU A 113 7.74 14.16 5.52
C LEU A 113 6.42 14.47 4.82
N GLY A 114 5.51 13.50 4.75
CA GLY A 114 4.18 13.63 4.15
C GLY A 114 3.35 14.72 4.82
N LEU A 115 3.32 14.77 6.16
CA LEU A 115 2.64 15.87 6.88
C LEU A 115 3.29 17.24 6.65
N ALA A 116 4.61 17.29 6.42
CA ALA A 116 5.32 18.54 6.17
C ALA A 116 5.11 19.05 4.73
N LEU A 117 5.12 18.13 3.76
CA LEU A 117 4.95 18.42 2.33
C LEU A 117 3.48 18.62 1.95
N GLY A 118 2.56 17.83 2.52
CA GLY A 118 1.12 17.90 2.23
C GLY A 118 0.53 19.28 2.54
N ARG A 119 1.03 19.98 3.55
CA ARG A 119 0.61 21.36 3.85
C ARG A 119 0.98 22.36 2.72
N ARG A 120 1.96 22.04 1.88
CA ARG A 120 2.40 22.90 0.77
C ARG A 120 1.84 22.49 -0.59
N LEU A 121 1.39 21.26 -0.75
CA LEU A 121 1.16 20.67 -2.08
C LEU A 121 -0.24 20.92 -2.66
N GLY A 122 -1.27 21.22 -1.86
CA GLY A 122 -2.58 21.65 -2.38
C GLY A 122 -3.31 20.60 -3.26
N ILE A 123 -4.53 20.93 -3.68
CA ILE A 123 -5.48 20.00 -4.33
C ILE A 123 -4.96 19.49 -5.69
N VAL A 124 -4.30 20.34 -6.49
CA VAL A 124 -3.78 19.94 -7.82
C VAL A 124 -2.68 18.87 -7.73
N ALA A 125 -1.85 18.91 -6.68
CA ALA A 125 -0.85 17.87 -6.46
C ALA A 125 -1.47 16.55 -5.98
N GLU A 126 -2.62 16.61 -5.29
CA GLU A 126 -3.37 15.45 -4.82
C GLU A 126 -3.98 14.67 -6.00
N GLU A 127 -4.65 15.35 -6.92
CA GLU A 127 -5.20 14.74 -8.14
C GLU A 127 -4.10 14.11 -9.02
N ALA A 128 -3.00 14.86 -9.24
CA ALA A 128 -1.87 14.34 -9.99
C ALA A 128 -1.23 13.11 -9.29
N ALA A 129 -1.09 13.14 -7.96
CA ALA A 129 -0.55 12.01 -7.20
C ALA A 129 -1.44 10.77 -7.30
N ALA A 130 -2.76 10.92 -7.24
CA ALA A 130 -3.71 9.83 -7.38
C ALA A 130 -3.63 9.15 -8.76
N LEU A 131 -3.56 9.96 -9.84
CA LEU A 131 -3.41 9.46 -11.19
C LEU A 131 -2.10 8.68 -11.38
N TRP A 132 -0.98 9.26 -10.93
CA TRP A 132 0.33 8.60 -11.02
C TRP A 132 0.40 7.31 -10.21
N ALA A 133 -0.16 7.32 -8.99
CA ALA A 133 -0.25 6.13 -8.16
C ALA A 133 -1.05 5.01 -8.85
N GLY A 134 -2.21 5.34 -9.44
CA GLY A 134 -3.02 4.38 -10.19
C GLY A 134 -2.30 3.79 -11.40
N ILE A 135 -1.59 4.62 -12.18
CA ILE A 135 -0.78 4.16 -13.33
C ILE A 135 0.32 3.21 -12.88
N VAL A 136 1.08 3.58 -11.83
CA VAL A 136 2.14 2.72 -11.29
C VAL A 136 1.57 1.40 -10.82
N LEU A 137 0.41 1.40 -10.13
CA LEU A 137 -0.24 0.17 -9.66
C LEU A 137 -0.59 -0.78 -10.82
N ILE A 138 -1.17 -0.25 -11.90
CA ILE A 138 -1.50 -1.01 -13.11
C ILE A 138 -0.22 -1.60 -13.72
N LEU A 139 0.83 -0.79 -13.88
CA LEU A 139 2.11 -1.23 -14.45
C LEU A 139 2.76 -2.32 -13.59
N THR A 140 2.76 -2.18 -12.26
CA THR A 140 3.28 -3.20 -11.34
C THR A 140 2.48 -4.50 -11.44
N GLY A 141 1.15 -4.42 -11.53
CA GLY A 141 0.29 -5.58 -11.76
C GLY A 141 0.62 -6.28 -13.07
N LEU A 142 0.70 -5.54 -14.18
CA LEU A 142 1.10 -6.07 -15.50
C LEU A 142 2.48 -6.71 -15.48
N ALA A 143 3.45 -6.08 -14.84
CA ALA A 143 4.80 -6.62 -14.69
C ALA A 143 4.82 -7.93 -13.88
N PHE A 144 4.06 -8.00 -12.78
CA PHE A 144 3.93 -9.22 -11.98
C PHE A 144 3.28 -10.35 -12.78
N ALA A 145 2.20 -10.07 -13.52
CA ALA A 145 1.58 -11.05 -14.41
C ALA A 145 2.54 -11.53 -15.50
N GLY A 146 3.29 -10.61 -16.12
CA GLY A 146 4.32 -10.94 -17.10
C GLY A 146 5.40 -11.86 -16.53
N LEU A 147 5.99 -11.49 -15.40
CA LEU A 147 7.02 -12.30 -14.72
C LEU A 147 6.52 -13.71 -14.38
N LYS A 148 5.27 -13.83 -13.91
CA LYS A 148 4.67 -15.13 -13.61
C LYS A 148 4.48 -15.97 -14.88
N VAL A 149 4.02 -15.38 -15.98
CA VAL A 149 3.87 -16.09 -17.27
C VAL A 149 5.22 -16.56 -17.81
N PHE A 150 6.29 -15.77 -17.66
CA PHE A 150 7.63 -16.15 -18.11
C PHE A 150 8.33 -17.20 -17.21
N HIS A 151 8.06 -17.22 -15.89
CA HIS A 151 8.62 -18.23 -14.97
C HIS A 151 7.82 -19.55 -14.91
N VAL A 152 6.59 -19.59 -15.42
CA VAL A 152 5.81 -20.85 -15.56
C VAL A 152 6.25 -21.66 -16.79
N GLY A 153 7.22 -21.16 -17.58
CA GLY A 153 7.78 -21.84 -18.75
C GLY A 153 9.15 -22.49 -18.58
N ALA A 154 9.68 -22.63 -17.35
CA ALA A 154 10.97 -23.29 -17.07
C ALA A 154 10.82 -24.45 -16.08
#